data_AF-A0A5C4Y385-F1
#
_entry.id   AF-A0A5C4Y385-F1
#
_cell.length_a   1.000
_cell.length_b   1.000
_cell.length_c   1.000
_cell.angle_alpha   90.00
_cell.angle_beta   90.00
_cell.angle_gamma   90.00
#
_symmetry.space_group_name_H-M   'P 1'
#
loop_
_entity.id
_entity.type
_entity.pdbx_description
1 polymer ?
#
loop_
_entity_poly.entity_id
_entity_poly.type
_entity_poly.pdbx_seq_one_letter_code
_entity_poly.pdbx_strand_id
1 'polypeptide(L)'
;MAADGPVLGAALALLGRRAGAAYAAAAVATAVNTVPDVLRQVAVWDSPSRAAALAVDVLGFLTGLVAQLWLVGALSALPDGDPWRAAGALRRGVRLSVTAVRRGPGAVLAGVLTGGAVSALVTLPASVAALGWRSVLGPLGDPPVGAFTVAAVSDVVASALTLPYLALVVVLVARDGAARRA
;
A
#
# COMPACT_ATOMS: atom_id res chain seq x y z
N MET A 1 23.56 -0.74 -6.05
CA MET A 1 22.88 -0.15 -4.87
C MET A 1 22.89 1.37 -4.82
N ALA A 2 23.83 2.10 -5.48
CA ALA A 2 23.84 3.57 -5.44
C ALA A 2 22.76 4.27 -6.32
N ALA A 3 22.05 3.53 -7.18
CA ALA A 3 21.11 4.09 -8.16
C ALA A 3 19.65 4.18 -7.68
N ASP A 4 19.33 3.63 -6.49
CA ASP A 4 17.94 3.54 -6.01
C ASP A 4 17.49 4.84 -5.31
N GLY A 5 18.41 5.51 -4.60
CA GLY A 5 18.15 6.76 -3.86
C GLY A 5 17.54 7.90 -4.67
N PRO A 6 18.00 8.19 -5.91
CA PRO A 6 17.42 9.23 -6.76
C PRO A 6 15.94 8.98 -7.10
N VAL A 7 15.52 7.72 -7.29
CA VAL A 7 14.13 7.38 -7.62
C VAL A 7 13.21 7.58 -6.42
N LEU A 8 13.64 7.12 -5.24
CA LEU A 8 12.88 7.29 -4.00
C LEU A 8 12.72 8.79 -3.68
N GLY A 9 13.79 9.57 -3.81
CA GLY A 9 13.74 11.03 -3.64
C GLY A 9 12.85 11.73 -4.66
N ALA A 10 12.90 11.31 -5.94
CA ALA A 10 12.04 11.84 -6.99
C ALA A 10 10.55 11.50 -6.74
N ALA A 11 10.25 10.30 -6.24
CA ALA A 11 8.90 9.91 -5.85
C ALA A 11 8.36 10.77 -4.72
N LEU A 12 9.16 11.03 -3.67
CA LEU A 12 8.80 11.94 -2.58
C LEU A 12 8.57 13.37 -3.07
N ALA A 13 9.47 13.88 -3.91
CA ALA A 13 9.33 15.23 -4.46
C ALA A 13 8.07 15.35 -5.34
N LEU A 14 7.75 14.32 -6.13
CA LEU A 14 6.52 14.27 -6.92
C LEU A 14 5.28 14.17 -6.03
N LEU A 15 5.32 13.35 -4.98
CA LEU A 15 4.25 13.23 -4.01
C LEU A 15 3.98 14.58 -3.33
N GLY A 16 5.01 15.32 -2.92
CA GLY A 16 4.87 16.65 -2.34
C GLY A 16 4.22 17.64 -3.31
N ARG A 17 4.64 17.65 -4.59
CA ARG A 17 4.06 18.54 -5.62
C ARG A 17 2.62 18.18 -6.01
N ARG A 18 2.24 16.90 -5.90
CA ARG A 18 0.96 16.37 -6.39
C ARG A 18 0.16 15.69 -5.28
N ALA A 19 0.34 16.13 -4.03
CA ALA A 19 -0.21 15.49 -2.84
C ALA A 19 -1.73 15.32 -2.94
N GLY A 20 -2.47 16.38 -3.28
CA GLY A 20 -3.93 16.32 -3.38
C GLY A 20 -4.43 15.24 -4.34
N ALA A 21 -3.84 15.12 -5.53
CA ALA A 21 -4.24 14.11 -6.50
C ALA A 21 -3.82 12.69 -6.08
N ALA A 22 -2.60 12.55 -5.55
CA ALA A 22 -2.06 11.26 -5.12
C ALA A 22 -2.83 10.70 -3.92
N TYR A 23 -3.11 11.52 -2.91
CA TYR A 23 -3.89 11.13 -1.72
C TYR A 23 -5.37 10.97 -2.02
N ALA A 24 -5.97 11.74 -2.94
CA ALA A 24 -7.35 11.51 -3.37
C ALA A 24 -7.50 10.12 -4.03
N ALA A 25 -6.58 9.77 -4.93
CA ALA A 25 -6.58 8.44 -5.56
C ALA A 25 -6.35 7.32 -4.54
N ALA A 26 -5.42 7.52 -3.61
CA ALA A 26 -5.14 6.55 -2.55
C ALA A 26 -6.32 6.40 -1.57
N ALA A 27 -7.04 7.48 -1.26
CA ALA A 27 -8.25 7.43 -0.44
C ALA A 27 -9.35 6.59 -1.11
N VAL A 28 -9.56 6.76 -2.43
CA VAL A 28 -10.49 5.92 -3.20
C VAL A 28 -10.05 4.45 -3.16
N ALA A 29 -8.77 4.17 -3.43
CA ALA A 29 -8.25 2.80 -3.39
C ALA A 29 -8.38 2.17 -1.99
N THR A 30 -8.11 2.94 -0.94
CA THR A 30 -8.22 2.52 0.45
C THR A 30 -9.67 2.23 0.81
N ALA A 31 -10.60 3.15 0.51
CA ALA A 31 -12.02 2.97 0.79
C ALA A 31 -12.61 1.72 0.12
N VAL A 32 -12.24 1.46 -1.14
CA VAL A 32 -12.65 0.24 -1.86
C VAL A 32 -12.06 -1.02 -1.24
N ASN A 33 -10.86 -0.94 -0.66
CA ASN A 33 -10.20 -2.07 0.02
C ASN A 33 -10.73 -2.31 1.45
N THR A 34 -11.12 -1.26 2.18
CA THR A 34 -11.57 -1.35 3.58
C THR A 34 -12.92 -2.08 3.72
N VAL A 35 -13.85 -1.93 2.76
CA VAL A 35 -15.18 -2.55 2.84
C VAL A 35 -15.09 -4.09 2.84
N PRO A 36 -14.39 -4.73 1.89
CA PRO A 36 -14.12 -6.17 1.95
C PRO A 36 -13.41 -6.60 3.23
N ASP A 37 -12.52 -5.77 3.77
CA ASP A 37 -11.72 -6.11 4.94
C ASP A 37 -12.55 -6.20 6.21
N VAL A 38 -13.41 -5.21 6.44
CA VAL A 38 -14.37 -5.21 7.56
C VAL A 38 -15.35 -6.37 7.44
N LEU A 39 -15.90 -6.61 6.25
CA LEU A 39 -16.85 -7.72 6.03
C LEU A 39 -16.21 -9.09 6.26
N ARG A 40 -14.93 -9.25 5.90
CA ARG A 40 -14.17 -10.48 6.12
C ARG A 40 -13.82 -10.70 7.59
N GLN A 41 -13.43 -9.65 8.29
CA GLN A 41 -13.13 -9.71 9.73
C GLN A 41 -14.39 -10.06 10.53
N VAL A 42 -15.55 -9.54 10.14
CA VAL A 42 -16.85 -9.90 10.74
C VAL A 42 -17.24 -11.35 10.42
N ALA A 43 -16.99 -11.83 9.19
CA ALA A 43 -17.37 -13.18 8.77
C ALA A 43 -16.61 -14.32 9.51
N VAL A 44 -15.42 -14.05 10.06
CA VAL A 44 -14.60 -15.05 10.79
C VAL A 44 -14.67 -14.87 12.31
N TRP A 45 -15.32 -13.79 12.77
CA TRP A 45 -15.43 -13.44 14.19
C TRP A 45 -15.99 -14.57 15.05
N ASP A 46 -17.01 -15.29 14.55
CA ASP A 46 -17.70 -16.36 15.29
C ASP A 46 -17.25 -17.79 14.90
N SER A 47 -16.28 -17.97 14.00
CA SER A 47 -15.88 -19.29 13.49
C SER A 47 -14.36 -19.41 13.28
N PRO A 48 -13.59 -19.78 14.32
CA PRO A 48 -12.14 -19.63 14.37
C PRO A 48 -11.39 -20.77 13.68
N SER A 49 -11.88 -21.25 12.53
CA SER A 49 -11.12 -22.25 11.77
C SER A 49 -9.90 -21.59 11.11
N ARG A 50 -8.72 -22.21 11.23
CA ARG A 50 -7.49 -21.71 10.59
C ARG A 50 -7.64 -21.53 9.08
N ALA A 51 -8.47 -22.36 8.44
CA ALA A 51 -8.77 -22.27 7.02
C ALA A 51 -9.57 -21.00 6.67
N ALA A 52 -10.54 -20.61 7.49
CA ALA A 52 -11.30 -19.37 7.31
C ALA A 52 -10.43 -18.14 7.52
N ALA A 53 -9.57 -18.15 8.55
CA ALA A 53 -8.59 -17.08 8.78
C ALA A 53 -7.62 -16.92 7.60
N LEU A 54 -7.07 -18.03 7.08
CA LEU A 54 -6.20 -18.01 5.91
C LEU A 54 -6.93 -17.52 4.66
N ALA A 55 -8.18 -17.95 4.42
CA ALA A 55 -8.96 -17.50 3.28
C ALA A 55 -9.23 -15.99 3.33
N VAL A 56 -9.55 -15.46 4.51
CA VAL A 56 -9.71 -14.01 4.73
C VAL A 56 -8.41 -13.26 4.46
N ASP A 57 -7.28 -13.78 4.95
CA ASP A 57 -5.98 -13.16 4.74
C ASP A 57 -5.58 -13.13 3.25
N VAL A 58 -5.78 -14.24 2.54
CA VAL A 58 -5.55 -14.32 1.08
C VAL A 58 -6.45 -13.33 0.34
N LEU A 59 -7.73 -13.25 0.69
CA LEU A 59 -8.64 -12.29 0.06
C LEU A 59 -8.25 -10.84 0.37
N GLY A 60 -7.81 -10.53 1.59
CA GLY A 60 -7.29 -9.22 2.00
C GLY A 60 -6.06 -8.83 1.20
N PHE A 61 -5.11 -9.75 1.07
CA PHE A 61 -3.95 -9.57 0.22
C PHE A 61 -4.33 -9.31 -1.24
N LEU A 62 -5.24 -10.10 -1.81
CA LEU A 62 -5.66 -9.95 -3.21
C LEU A 62 -6.37 -8.63 -3.47
N THR A 63 -7.27 -8.18 -2.58
CA THR A 63 -7.92 -6.87 -2.73
C THR A 63 -6.92 -5.73 -2.56
N GLY A 64 -6.00 -5.84 -1.61
CA GLY A 64 -4.92 -4.87 -1.42
C GLY A 64 -4.00 -4.78 -2.65
N LEU A 65 -3.66 -5.92 -3.24
CA LEU A 65 -2.88 -5.99 -4.47
C LEU A 65 -3.62 -5.33 -5.63
N VAL A 66 -4.90 -5.62 -5.83
CA VAL A 66 -5.71 -4.99 -6.89
C VAL A 66 -5.80 -3.47 -6.68
N ALA A 67 -6.02 -3.02 -5.44
CA ALA A 67 -6.05 -1.60 -5.10
C ALA A 67 -4.71 -0.91 -5.41
N GLN A 68 -3.59 -1.54 -5.03
CA GLN A 68 -2.25 -1.02 -5.30
C GLN A 68 -1.95 -0.97 -6.81
N LEU A 69 -2.28 -2.03 -7.55
CA LEU A 69 -2.11 -2.06 -9.00
C LEU A 69 -2.96 -0.98 -9.67
N TRP A 70 -4.21 -0.83 -9.26
CA TRP A 70 -5.06 0.24 -9.76
C TRP A 70 -4.45 1.62 -9.47
N LEU A 71 -3.95 1.85 -8.25
CA LEU A 71 -3.33 3.12 -7.86
C LEU A 71 -2.10 3.44 -8.73
N VAL A 72 -1.21 2.48 -8.96
CA VAL A 72 -0.06 2.62 -9.88
C VAL A 72 -0.52 3.11 -11.26
N GLY A 73 -1.55 2.49 -11.82
CA GLY A 73 -2.05 2.86 -13.14
C GLY A 73 -2.88 4.14 -13.18
N ALA A 74 -3.45 4.55 -12.05
CA ALA A 74 -4.18 5.80 -11.91
C ALA A 74 -3.24 7.00 -11.80
N LEU A 75 -2.12 6.83 -11.09
CA LEU A 75 -1.09 7.85 -10.88
C LEU A 75 -0.05 7.92 -11.99
N SER A 76 -0.12 7.04 -12.99
CA SER A 76 0.91 6.90 -14.03
C SER A 76 1.18 8.17 -14.85
N ALA A 77 0.19 9.07 -14.92
CA ALA A 77 0.26 10.32 -15.68
C ALA A 77 0.76 11.51 -14.84
N LEU A 78 0.79 11.40 -13.50
CA LEU A 78 1.24 12.49 -12.63
C LEU A 78 2.66 13.01 -12.92
N PRO A 79 3.65 12.16 -13.29
CA PRO A 79 4.99 12.65 -13.65
C PRO A 79 4.99 13.64 -14.83
N ASP A 80 4.01 13.52 -15.74
CA ASP A 80 3.88 14.39 -16.92
C ASP A 80 3.11 15.69 -16.61
N GLY A 81 2.62 15.83 -15.37
CA GLY A 81 1.81 16.96 -14.93
C GLY A 81 0.32 16.83 -15.23
N ASP A 82 -0.08 15.75 -15.88
CA ASP A 82 -1.47 15.38 -16.16
C ASP A 82 -2.25 14.97 -14.90
N PRO A 83 -3.60 15.06 -14.92
CA PRO A 83 -4.43 14.53 -13.85
C PRO A 83 -4.37 13.00 -13.79
N TRP A 84 -4.70 12.45 -12.61
CA TRP A 84 -4.87 11.01 -12.43
C TRP A 84 -6.01 10.46 -13.29
N ARG A 85 -5.90 9.20 -13.73
CA ARG A 85 -6.83 8.58 -14.68
C ARG A 85 -7.36 7.25 -14.15
N ALA A 86 -8.63 7.20 -13.75
CA ALA A 86 -9.25 5.97 -13.27
C ALA A 86 -9.51 4.94 -14.38
N ALA A 87 -9.98 5.38 -15.55
CA ALA A 87 -10.34 4.49 -16.65
C ALA A 87 -9.13 3.69 -17.15
N GLY A 88 -9.23 2.36 -17.14
CA GLY A 88 -8.14 1.46 -17.56
C GLY A 88 -6.93 1.42 -16.61
N ALA A 89 -7.05 1.96 -15.40
CA ALA A 89 -5.95 2.04 -14.43
C ALA A 89 -5.38 0.67 -14.08
N LEU A 90 -6.23 -0.33 -13.80
CA LEU A 90 -5.76 -1.68 -13.44
C LEU A 90 -4.85 -2.30 -14.51
N ARG A 91 -5.25 -2.24 -15.79
CA ARG A 91 -4.45 -2.77 -16.91
C ARG A 91 -3.11 -2.03 -17.04
N ARG A 92 -3.11 -0.71 -16.91
CA ARG A 92 -1.86 0.09 -16.92
C ARG A 92 -0.98 -0.26 -15.73
N GLY A 93 -1.57 -0.37 -14.55
CA GLY A 93 -0.91 -0.68 -13.29
C GLY A 93 -0.19 -2.02 -13.31
N VAL A 94 -0.85 -3.07 -13.79
CA VAL A 94 -0.23 -4.39 -14.01
C VAL A 94 0.97 -4.27 -14.94
N ARG A 95 0.81 -3.62 -16.10
CA ARG A 95 1.90 -3.47 -17.07
C ARG A 95 3.09 -2.71 -16.47
N LEU A 96 2.83 -1.61 -15.76
CA LEU A 96 3.86 -0.80 -15.14
C LEU A 96 4.57 -1.56 -14.01
N SER A 97 3.83 -2.27 -13.17
CA SER A 97 4.39 -3.04 -12.05
C SER A 97 5.28 -4.18 -12.55
N VAL A 98 4.83 -4.95 -13.54
CA VAL A 98 5.66 -5.98 -14.19
C VAL A 98 6.91 -5.36 -14.82
N THR A 99 6.76 -4.20 -15.48
CA THR A 99 7.89 -3.49 -16.10
C THR A 99 8.89 -3.00 -15.04
N ALA A 100 8.41 -2.46 -13.93
CA ALA A 100 9.23 -1.97 -12.83
C ALA A 100 10.03 -3.08 -12.17
N VAL A 101 9.38 -4.20 -11.82
CA VAL A 101 10.04 -5.36 -11.21
C VAL A 101 11.11 -5.95 -12.13
N ARG A 102 10.87 -5.98 -13.44
CA ARG A 102 11.86 -6.47 -14.41
C ARG A 102 13.03 -5.51 -14.62
N ARG A 103 12.83 -4.20 -14.43
CA ARG A 103 13.83 -3.16 -14.73
C ARG A 103 14.65 -2.72 -13.53
N GLY A 104 14.03 -2.66 -12.35
CA GLY A 104 14.63 -2.16 -11.13
C GLY A 104 14.05 -2.85 -9.90
N PRO A 105 14.24 -4.17 -9.75
CA PRO A 105 13.72 -4.90 -8.59
C PRO A 105 14.30 -4.35 -7.28
N GLY A 106 15.55 -3.86 -7.29
CA GLY A 106 16.19 -3.22 -6.14
C GLY A 106 15.46 -1.94 -5.69
N ALA A 107 15.14 -1.04 -6.60
CA ALA A 107 14.38 0.17 -6.30
C ALA A 107 12.94 -0.12 -5.85
N VAL A 108 12.28 -1.13 -6.44
CA VAL A 108 10.95 -1.57 -6.00
C VAL A 108 11.04 -2.13 -4.57
N LEU A 109 12.01 -3.00 -4.29
CA LEU A 109 12.23 -3.55 -2.95
C LEU A 109 12.56 -2.45 -1.94
N ALA A 110 13.43 -1.49 -2.29
CA ALA A 110 13.75 -0.35 -1.44
C ALA A 110 12.50 0.52 -1.16
N GLY A 111 11.65 0.74 -2.17
CA GLY A 111 10.36 1.41 -2.02
C GLY A 111 9.43 0.67 -1.06
N VAL A 112 9.31 -0.65 -1.22
CA VAL A 112 8.52 -1.52 -0.32
C VAL A 112 9.04 -1.48 1.11
N LEU A 113 10.36 -1.60 1.30
CA LEU A 113 10.98 -1.55 2.62
C LEU A 113 10.82 -0.18 3.28
N THR A 114 10.98 0.90 2.53
CA THR A 114 10.82 2.27 3.04
C THR A 114 9.36 2.54 3.42
N GLY A 115 8.42 2.17 2.55
CA GLY A 115 6.99 2.27 2.83
C GLY A 115 6.58 1.40 4.02
N GLY A 116 7.11 0.18 4.10
CA GLY A 116 6.88 -0.74 5.23
C GLY A 116 7.44 -0.20 6.54
N ALA A 117 8.61 0.45 6.53
CA ALA A 117 9.16 1.10 7.71
C ALA A 117 8.29 2.27 8.18
N VAL A 118 7.82 3.12 7.27
CA VAL A 118 6.89 4.22 7.61
C VAL A 118 5.56 3.66 8.14
N SER A 119 5.02 2.62 7.50
CA SER A 119 3.80 1.94 7.97
C SER A 119 4.00 1.41 9.39
N ALA A 120 5.09 0.70 9.66
CA ALA A 120 5.42 0.18 10.98
C ALA A 120 5.57 1.28 12.04
N LEU A 121 6.17 2.43 11.70
CA LEU A 121 6.29 3.57 12.61
C LEU A 121 4.93 4.17 12.99
N VAL A 122 3.92 4.05 12.11
CA VAL A 122 2.55 4.54 12.36
C VAL A 122 1.73 3.50 13.12
N THR A 123 1.83 2.22 12.76
CA THR A 123 0.98 1.16 13.29
C THR A 123 1.49 0.56 14.59
N LEU A 124 2.81 0.44 14.78
CA LEU A 124 3.39 -0.19 15.98
C LEU A 124 3.09 0.59 17.26
N PRO A 125 3.25 1.93 17.34
CA PRO A 125 2.92 2.66 18.57
C PRO A 125 1.44 2.54 18.93
N ALA A 126 0.56 2.61 17.95
CA ALA A 126 -0.89 2.44 18.13
C ALA A 126 -1.22 1.04 18.64
N SER A 127 -0.59 0.00 18.06
CA SER A 127 -0.74 -1.39 18.45
C SER A 127 -0.22 -1.64 19.88
N VAL A 128 0.93 -1.07 20.23
CA VAL A 128 1.51 -1.17 21.58
C VAL A 128 0.66 -0.46 22.62
N ALA A 129 0.12 0.72 22.29
CA ALA A 129 -0.79 1.45 23.19
C ALA A 129 -2.12 0.70 23.39
N ALA A 130 -2.61 0.02 22.35
CA ALA A 130 -3.88 -0.69 22.36
C ALA A 130 -3.81 -2.09 23.02
N LEU A 131 -2.74 -2.84 22.78
CA LEU A 131 -2.61 -4.25 23.17
C LEU A 131 -1.60 -4.48 24.30
N GLY A 132 -0.70 -3.51 24.56
CA GLY A 132 0.43 -3.65 25.45
C GLY A 132 1.59 -4.45 24.82
N TRP A 133 2.83 -4.09 25.15
CA TRP A 133 4.05 -4.66 24.53
C TRP A 133 4.13 -6.21 24.58
N ARG A 134 3.64 -6.83 25.66
CA ARG A 134 3.69 -8.30 25.84
C ARG A 134 2.69 -9.05 24.94
N SER A 135 1.60 -8.41 24.55
CA SER A 135 0.55 -9.00 23.70
C SER A 135 0.83 -8.79 22.21
N VAL A 136 1.70 -7.83 21.87
CA VAL A 136 2.15 -7.58 20.48
C VAL A 136 3.13 -8.67 20.00
N LEU A 137 3.87 -9.31 20.92
CA LEU A 137 4.86 -10.36 20.62
C LEU A 137 4.44 -11.76 21.16
N GLY A 138 3.35 -11.83 21.93
CA GLY A 138 2.83 -13.06 22.55
C GLY A 138 1.61 -13.63 21.81
N PRO A 139 1.06 -14.77 22.27
CA PRO A 139 -0.17 -15.32 21.71
C PRO A 139 -1.30 -14.28 21.84
N LEU A 140 -1.90 -13.91 20.71
CA LEU A 140 -3.09 -13.07 20.70
C LEU A 140 -4.23 -13.87 21.36
N GLY A 141 -4.55 -13.57 22.63
CA GLY A 141 -5.85 -13.90 23.20
C GLY A 141 -6.96 -13.07 22.53
N ASP A 142 -8.18 -13.07 23.05
CA ASP A 142 -9.27 -12.25 22.49
C ASP A 142 -9.02 -10.75 22.76
N PRO A 143 -8.63 -9.94 21.76
CA PRO A 143 -8.36 -8.54 21.99
C PRO A 143 -9.68 -7.77 22.16
N PRO A 144 -9.74 -6.77 23.07
CA PRO A 144 -10.93 -5.95 23.23
C PRO A 144 -11.23 -5.16 21.95
N VAL A 145 -12.53 -4.94 21.65
CA VAL A 145 -13.03 -4.24 20.44
C VAL A 145 -12.35 -2.88 20.21
N GLY A 146 -12.00 -2.17 21.29
CA GLY A 146 -11.26 -0.91 21.20
C GLY A 146 -9.85 -1.08 20.63
N ALA A 147 -9.14 -2.15 20.99
CA ALA A 147 -7.80 -2.42 20.46
C ALA A 147 -7.84 -2.83 18.98
N PHE A 148 -8.87 -3.58 18.60
CA PHE A 148 -9.15 -3.92 17.20
C PHE A 148 -9.43 -2.67 16.36
N THR A 149 -10.24 -1.75 16.88
CA THR A 149 -10.57 -0.49 16.20
C THR A 149 -9.32 0.38 16.01
N VAL A 150 -8.47 0.50 17.02
CA VAL A 150 -7.20 1.24 16.92
C VAL A 150 -6.28 0.62 15.87
N ALA A 151 -6.18 -0.71 15.83
CA ALA A 151 -5.40 -1.41 14.81
C ALA A 151 -5.93 -1.12 13.40
N ALA A 152 -7.24 -1.28 13.18
CA ALA A 152 -7.88 -1.02 11.88
C ALA A 152 -7.71 0.43 11.41
N VAL A 153 -7.91 1.41 12.31
CA VAL A 153 -7.72 2.83 11.98
C VAL A 153 -6.25 3.13 11.67
N SER A 154 -5.32 2.57 12.46
CA SER A 154 -3.89 2.78 12.22
C SER A 154 -3.44 2.19 10.87
N ASP A 155 -4.02 1.06 10.45
CA ASP A 155 -3.72 0.43 9.17
C ASP A 155 -4.29 1.22 7.99
N VAL A 156 -5.50 1.77 8.12
CA VAL A 156 -6.07 2.71 7.14
C VAL A 156 -5.19 3.95 6.98
N VAL A 157 -4.74 4.54 8.09
CA VAL A 157 -3.85 5.72 8.06
C VAL A 157 -2.50 5.37 7.43
N ALA A 158 -1.90 4.25 7.83
CA ALA A 158 -0.63 3.80 7.28
C ALA A 158 -0.73 3.50 5.78
N SER A 159 -1.80 2.87 5.33
CA SER A 159 -2.09 2.62 3.93
C SER A 159 -2.26 3.93 3.16
N ALA A 160 -3.06 4.87 3.67
CA ALA A 160 -3.23 6.17 3.03
C ALA A 160 -1.89 6.93 2.87
N LEU A 161 -0.99 6.82 3.85
CA LEU A 161 0.32 7.47 3.84
C LEU A 161 1.32 6.82 2.87
N THR A 162 1.29 5.50 2.73
CA THR A 162 2.37 4.74 2.08
C THR A 162 2.04 4.28 0.66
N LEU A 163 0.76 4.01 0.35
CA LEU A 163 0.32 3.54 -0.97
C LEU A 163 0.68 4.51 -2.11
N PRO A 164 0.44 5.85 -2.02
CA PRO A 164 0.78 6.76 -3.10
C PRO A 164 2.29 6.82 -3.36
N TYR A 165 3.10 6.78 -2.29
CA TYR A 165 4.56 6.77 -2.42
C TYR A 165 5.04 5.53 -3.20
N LEU A 166 4.64 4.33 -2.77
CA LEU A 166 5.04 3.10 -3.44
C LEU A 166 4.55 3.07 -4.90
N ALA A 167 3.33 3.56 -5.15
CA ALA A 167 2.80 3.64 -6.50
C ALA A 167 3.66 4.53 -7.41
N LEU A 168 4.09 5.70 -6.92
CA LEU A 168 4.97 6.60 -7.66
C LEU A 168 6.37 6.03 -7.87
N VAL A 169 6.94 5.32 -6.90
CA VAL A 169 8.22 4.60 -7.10
C VAL A 169 8.10 3.62 -8.26
N VAL A 170 7.05 2.78 -8.27
CA VAL A 170 6.80 1.82 -9.35
C VAL A 170 6.65 2.51 -10.71
N VAL A 171 5.90 3.63 -10.77
CA VAL A 171 5.73 4.42 -12.00
C VAL A 171 7.08 4.94 -12.51
N LEU A 172 7.89 5.54 -11.64
CA LEU A 172 9.18 6.13 -12.02
C LEU A 172 10.17 5.05 -12.48
N VAL A 173 10.30 3.93 -11.76
CA VAL A 173 11.16 2.80 -12.18
C VAL A 173 10.73 2.26 -13.54
N ALA A 174 9.42 2.10 -13.76
CA ALA A 174 8.91 1.63 -15.03
C ALA A 174 9.24 2.60 -16.18
N ARG A 175 9.23 3.91 -15.95
CA ARG A 175 9.43 4.94 -17.00
C ARG A 175 10.89 5.29 -17.27
N ASP A 176 11.76 5.26 -16.27
CA ASP A 176 13.20 5.54 -16.42
C ASP A 176 13.91 4.58 -17.39
N GLY A 177 13.44 3.34 -17.49
CA GLY A 177 13.95 2.37 -18.47
C GLY A 177 13.34 2.50 -19.87
N ALA A 178 12.32 3.35 -20.06
CA ALA A 178 11.78 3.72 -21.37
C ALA A 178 12.56 4.91 -21.95
N ALA A 179 12.87 5.91 -21.13
CA ALA A 179 13.69 7.07 -21.55
C ALA A 179 15.13 6.67 -21.94
N ARG A 180 15.70 5.62 -21.34
CA ARG A 180 17.03 5.09 -21.71
C ARG A 180 17.06 4.25 -23.00
N ARG A 181 15.91 3.98 -23.63
CA ARG A 181 15.79 3.17 -24.86
C ARG A 181 15.26 3.95 -26.06
N ALA A 182 14.86 5.19 -25.86
CA ALA A 182 14.48 6.13 -26.91
C ALA A 182 15.69 6.97 -27.28
#